data_AF-A0A3S3ERH7-F1
#
_entry.id   AF-A0A3S3ERH7-F1
#
_cell.length_a   1.000
_cell.length_b   1.000
_cell.length_c   1.000
_cell.angle_alpha   90.00
_cell.angle_beta   90.00
_cell.angle_gamma   90.00
#
_symmetry.space_group_name_H-M   'P 1'
#
loop_
_entity.id
_entity.type
_entity.pdbx_description
1 polymer ?
#
loop_
_entity_poly.entity_id
_entity_poly.type
_entity_poly.pdbx_seq_one_letter_code
_entity_poly.pdbx_strand_id
1 'polypeptide(L)' 'MSARALKFLNRWMAEHLPNVSTEDPGAIADLVVELLATAGRQGIAPQEIYEEVDSVFHLLKEAMQRRGGGLAD' A
#
# COMPACT_ATOMS: atom_id res chain seq x y z
N MET A 1 5.92 -12.45 -5.01
CA MET A 1 4.56 -11.92 -5.09
C MET A 1 3.97 -12.32 -6.43
N SER A 2 2.71 -12.73 -6.43
CA SER A 2 2.02 -13.14 -7.66
C SER A 2 1.77 -11.92 -8.56
N ALA A 3 1.73 -12.13 -9.88
CA ALA A 3 1.41 -11.06 -10.84
C ALA A 3 0.02 -10.42 -10.59
N ARG A 4 -0.88 -11.16 -9.93
CA ARG A 4 -2.20 -10.65 -9.51
C ARG A 4 -2.06 -9.73 -8.31
N ALA A 5 -1.33 -10.12 -7.28
CA ALA A 5 -1.08 -9.30 -6.09
C ALA A 5 -0.36 -7.99 -6.45
N LEU A 6 0.59 -8.01 -7.39
CA LEU A 6 1.27 -6.81 -7.88
C LEU A 6 0.31 -5.85 -8.60
N LYS A 7 -0.55 -6.37 -9.49
CA LYS A 7 -1.56 -5.57 -10.20
C LYS A 7 -2.58 -4.97 -9.23
N PHE A 8 -3.00 -5.74 -8.23
CA PHE A 8 -3.88 -5.28 -7.16
C PHE A 8 -3.23 -4.13 -6.39
N LEU A 9 -2.00 -4.32 -5.89
CA LEU A 9 -1.29 -3.29 -5.12
C LEU A 9 -1.13 -1.99 -5.89
N ASN A 10 -0.69 -2.05 -7.15
CA ASN A 10 -0.53 -0.85 -7.97
C ASN A 10 -1.85 -0.09 -8.15
N ARG A 11 -2.96 -0.80 -8.37
CA ARG A 11 -4.28 -0.18 -8.50
C ARG A 11 -4.77 0.39 -7.17
N TRP A 12 -4.70 -0.40 -6.11
CA TRP A 12 -5.15 -0.01 -4.77
C TRP A 12 -4.38 1.23 -4.30
N MET A 13 -3.06 1.23 -4.46
CA MET A 13 -2.22 2.40 -4.16
C MET A 13 -2.58 3.62 -5.02
N ALA A 14 -2.97 3.41 -6.29
CA ALA A 14 -3.40 4.51 -7.15
C ALA A 14 -4.65 5.23 -6.61
N GLU A 15 -5.61 4.43 -6.13
CA GLU A 15 -6.95 4.85 -5.74
C GLU A 15 -7.06 5.29 -4.27
N HIS A 16 -6.32 4.65 -3.35
CA HIS A 16 -6.49 4.81 -1.91
C HIS A 16 -5.38 5.63 -1.23
N LEU A 17 -4.18 5.73 -1.82
CA LEU A 17 -3.11 6.50 -1.17
C LEU A 17 -3.39 8.01 -1.23
N PRO A 18 -3.37 8.71 -0.09
CA PRO A 18 -3.52 10.15 -0.06
C PRO A 18 -2.36 10.84 -0.81
N ASN A 19 -2.65 11.97 -1.44
CA ASN A 19 -1.64 12.82 -2.10
C ASN A 19 -0.83 13.67 -1.11
N VAL A 20 -1.09 13.53 0.19
CA VAL A 20 -0.33 14.19 1.24
C VAL A 20 0.61 13.19 1.91
N SER A 21 1.87 13.57 2.11
CA SER A 21 2.79 12.79 2.92
C SER A 21 2.29 12.80 4.37
N THR A 22 1.87 11.65 4.89
CA THR A 22 1.63 11.45 6.32
C THR A 22 2.74 10.59 6.90
N GLU A 23 3.31 11.05 8.02
CA GLU A 23 4.28 10.28 8.81
C GLU A 23 3.64 9.63 10.04
N ASP A 24 2.33 9.80 10.22
CA ASP A 24 1.57 9.23 11.34
C ASP A 24 1.53 7.70 11.23
N PRO A 25 2.21 6.95 12.12
CA PRO A 25 2.27 5.49 12.05
C PRO A 25 0.89 4.82 12.17
N GLY A 26 -0.06 5.44 12.88
CA GLY A 26 -1.43 4.95 13.01
C GLY A 26 -2.17 5.02 11.69
N ALA A 27 -2.06 6.15 10.97
CA ALA A 27 -2.66 6.30 9.64
C ALA A 27 -2.08 5.29 8.63
N ILE A 28 -0.78 5.01 8.70
CA ILE A 28 -0.15 3.97 7.85
C ILE A 28 -0.68 2.57 8.23
N ALA A 29 -0.83 2.28 9.52
CA ALA A 29 -1.36 1.00 9.98
C ALA A 29 -2.82 0.77 9.53
N ASP A 30 -3.66 1.80 9.57
CA ASP A 30 -5.04 1.73 9.08
C ASP A 30 -5.10 1.40 7.59
N LEU A 31 -4.22 2.01 6.78
CA LEU A 31 -4.09 1.71 5.35
C LEU A 31 -3.64 0.26 5.10
N VAL A 32 -2.73 -0.28 5.93
CA VAL A 32 -2.34 -1.70 5.84
C VAL A 32 -3.55 -2.61 6.10
N VAL A 33 -4.35 -2.31 7.12
CA VAL A 33 -5.57 -3.10 7.43
C VAL A 33 -6.56 -3.03 6.28
N GLU A 34 -6.80 -1.84 5.71
CA GLU A 34 -7.71 -1.65 4.57
C GLU A 34 -7.23 -2.40 3.31
N LEU A 35 -5.93 -2.35 3.01
CA LEU A 35 -5.33 -3.05 1.88
C LEU A 35 -5.52 -4.56 1.99
N LEU A 36 -5.25 -5.15 3.15
CA LEU A 36 -5.40 -6.59 3.39
C LEU A 36 -6.87 -7.01 3.33
N ALA A 37 -7.79 -6.21 3.89
CA ALA A 37 -9.22 -6.47 3.81
C ALA A 37 -9.72 -6.43 2.36
N THR A 38 -9.24 -5.48 1.56
CA THR A 38 -9.60 -5.34 0.15
C THR A 38 -9.03 -6.47 -0.70
N ALA A 39 -7.77 -6.86 -0.45
CA ALA A 39 -7.14 -8.03 -1.07
C ALA A 39 -7.94 -9.32 -0.81
N GLY A 40 -8.33 -9.54 0.45
CA GLY A 40 -9.14 -10.69 0.85
C GLY A 40 -10.49 -10.75 0.13
N ARG A 41 -11.16 -9.60 -0.06
CA ARG A 41 -12.40 -9.52 -0.86
C ARG A 41 -12.20 -9.87 -2.34
N GLN A 42 -10.99 -9.70 -2.87
CA GLN A 42 -10.62 -10.07 -4.23
C GLN A 42 -10.04 -11.49 -4.34
N GLY A 43 -10.03 -12.25 -3.24
CA GLY A 43 -9.48 -13.61 -3.19
C GLY A 43 -7.96 -13.65 -3.31
N ILE A 44 -7.27 -12.56 -2.95
CA ILE A 44 -5.81 -12.49 -2.88
C ILE A 44 -5.42 -12.79 -1.44
N ALA A 45 -4.68 -13.88 -1.24
CA ALA A 45 -4.22 -14.24 0.10
C ALA A 45 -3.16 -13.23 0.59
N PRO A 46 -3.14 -12.86 1.88
CA PRO A 46 -2.10 -11.99 2.43
C PRO A 46 -0.68 -12.49 2.14
N GLN A 47 -0.48 -13.80 2.10
CA GLN A 47 0.78 -14.45 1.74
C GLN A 47 1.26 -14.06 0.33
N GLU A 48 0.36 -13.94 -0.64
CA GLU A 48 0.73 -13.51 -2.00
C GLU A 48 1.29 -12.08 -2.00
N ILE A 49 0.89 -11.27 -1.03
CA ILE A 49 1.36 -9.89 -0.85
C ILE A 49 2.72 -9.90 -0.14
N TYR A 50 2.84 -10.60 0.99
CA TYR A 50 4.09 -10.62 1.78
C TYR A 50 5.28 -11.31 1.08
N GLU A 51 5.06 -12.18 0.09
CA GLU A 51 6.12 -12.91 -0.61
C GLU A 51 7.20 -12.03 -1.28
N GLU A 52 6.93 -10.77 -1.63
CA GLU A 52 7.96 -9.84 -2.17
C GLU A 52 8.19 -8.57 -1.34
N VAL A 53 7.31 -8.26 -0.40
CA VAL A 53 7.48 -7.09 0.48
C VAL A 53 7.75 -7.55 1.90
N ASP A 54 8.98 -7.33 2.35
CA ASP A 54 9.43 -7.58 3.73
C ASP A 54 8.51 -6.88 4.74
N SER A 55 7.94 -5.72 4.36
CA SER A 55 6.91 -5.02 5.11
C SER A 55 6.00 -4.17 4.21
N VAL A 56 4.70 -4.51 4.19
CA VAL A 56 3.64 -3.71 3.52
C VAL A 56 3.56 -2.30 4.14
N PHE A 57 3.81 -2.19 5.45
CA PHE A 57 3.85 -0.90 6.14
C PHE A 57 4.92 0.02 5.54
N HIS A 58 6.13 -0.52 5.30
CA HIS A 58 7.21 0.28 4.72
C HIS A 58 6.94 0.63 3.26
N LEU A 59 6.39 -0.31 2.48
CA LEU A 59 5.96 -0.06 1.10
C LEU A 59 4.98 1.13 1.02
N LEU A 60 3.93 1.12 1.84
CA LEU A 60 2.94 2.19 1.85
C LEU A 60 3.55 3.52 2.32
N LYS A 61 4.39 3.49 3.36
CA LYS A 61 5.14 4.67 3.82
C LYS A 61 5.95 5.30 2.69
N GLU A 62 6.75 4.51 1.98
CA GLU A 62 7.54 4.97 0.84
C GLU A 62 6.66 5.50 -0.30
N ALA A 63 5.57 4.82 -0.62
CA ALA A 63 4.66 5.23 -1.68
C ALA A 63 4.01 6.60 -1.38
N MET A 64 3.64 6.85 -0.11
CA MET A 64 3.12 8.17 0.32
C MET A 64 4.19 9.26 0.27
N GLN A 65 5.40 8.96 0.74
CA GLN A 65 6.54 9.89 0.69
C GLN A 65 6.85 10.30 -0.74
N ARG A 66 6.82 9.35 -1.70
CA ARG A 66 7.01 9.65 -3.12
C ARG A 66 5.86 10.50 -3.71
N ARG A 67 4.63 10.35 -3.22
CA ARG A 67 3.47 11.14 -3.66
C ARG A 67 3.48 12.57 -3.13
N GLY A 68 3.72 12.75 -1.84
CA GLY A 68 3.74 14.10 -1.24
C GLY A 68 5.05 14.86 -1.48
N GLY A 69 6.16 14.15 -1.72
CA GLY A 69 7.45 14.74 -2.09
C GLY A 69 7.51 15.30 -3.52
N GLY A 70 6.50 15.04 -4.36
CA GLY A 70 6.37 15.61 -5.70
C GLY A 70 5.86 17.06 -5.74
N LEU A 71 5.60 17.68 -4.58
CA LEU A 71 5.13 19.07 -4.45
C LEU A 71 6.24 20.06 -4.06
N ALA A 72 7.51 19.66 -4.14
CA ALA A 72 8.65 20.57 -3.97
C ALA A 72 9.27 20.91 -5.34
N ASP A 73 8.64 21.84 -6.07
CA ASP A 73 9.31 22.73 -7.04
C ASP A 73 8.76 24.15 -6.83
#